data_AF-A0A2N7AV40-F1
#
_entry.id   AF-A0A2N7AV40-F1
#
_cell.length_a   1.000
_cell.length_b   1.000
_cell.length_c   1.000
_cell.angle_alpha   90.00
_cell.angle_beta   90.00
_cell.angle_gamma   90.00
#
_symmetry.space_group_name_H-M   'P 1'
#
loop_
_entity.id
_entity.type
_entity.pdbx_description
1 polymer ?
#
loop_
_entity_poly.entity_id
_entity_poly.type
_entity_poly.pdbx_seq_one_letter_code
_entity_poly.pdbx_strand_id
1 'polypeptide(L)'
;MKIAVQLDDNRNIVGTVTTNELGAELQVKLFKDKGWVLVDSDPAFSSAESYLWTIRESDNKLVHVSTGMTPDEEKTQADALLGKNVGVAIATANTADQKADNAIAGLALLGKQVAAQNTATDGGTK
;
A
#
# COMPACT_ATOMS: atom_id res chain seq x y z
N MET A 1 -15.85 13.94 -13.98
CA MET A 1 -16.04 15.40 -13.96
C MET A 1 -14.70 16.05 -14.16
N LYS A 2 -14.54 16.97 -15.10
CA LYS A 2 -13.33 17.80 -15.26
C LYS A 2 -13.37 19.08 -14.42
N ILE A 3 -12.22 19.50 -13.94
CA ILE A 3 -11.99 20.76 -13.21
C ILE A 3 -10.83 21.53 -13.84
N ALA A 4 -10.80 22.84 -13.60
CA ALA A 4 -9.66 23.67 -13.99
C ALA A 4 -8.82 24.00 -12.78
N VAL A 5 -7.51 23.87 -12.92
CA VAL A 5 -6.53 24.12 -11.86
C VAL A 5 -5.49 25.08 -12.41
N GLN A 6 -5.23 26.16 -11.66
CA GLN A 6 -4.17 27.11 -11.98
C GLN A 6 -2.90 26.72 -11.22
N LEU A 7 -1.79 26.65 -11.95
CA LEU A 7 -0.47 26.36 -11.40
C LEU A 7 0.39 27.63 -11.38
N ASP A 8 1.19 27.80 -10.33
CA ASP A 8 2.33 28.73 -10.33
C ASP A 8 3.57 28.10 -10.99
N ASP A 9 4.68 28.85 -11.02
CA ASP A 9 5.95 28.41 -11.61
C ASP A 9 6.57 27.19 -10.88
N ASN A 10 6.22 26.99 -9.61
CA ASN A 10 6.63 25.82 -8.81
C ASN A 10 5.62 24.68 -8.88
N ARG A 11 4.59 24.83 -9.73
CA ARG A 11 3.50 23.88 -9.92
C ARG A 11 2.66 23.65 -8.67
N ASN A 12 2.60 24.62 -7.77
CA ASN A 12 1.61 24.66 -6.70
C ASN A 12 0.26 25.08 -7.27
N ILE A 13 -0.82 24.51 -6.74
CA ILE A 13 -2.17 24.94 -7.08
C ILE A 13 -2.45 26.29 -6.41
N VAL A 14 -2.70 27.32 -7.22
CA VAL A 14 -3.02 28.68 -6.75
C VAL A 14 -4.46 29.11 -7.07
N GLY A 15 -5.19 28.31 -7.84
CA GLY A 15 -6.58 28.57 -8.20
C GLY A 15 -7.29 27.32 -8.70
N THR A 16 -8.61 27.24 -8.49
CA THR A 16 -9.42 26.10 -8.92
C THR A 16 -10.81 26.55 -9.39
N VAL A 17 -11.33 25.92 -10.43
CA VAL A 17 -12.74 25.99 -10.83
C VAL A 17 -13.31 24.57 -10.82
N THR A 18 -14.14 24.28 -9.82
CA THR A 18 -14.69 22.95 -9.55
C THR A 18 -16.21 22.88 -9.68
N THR A 19 -16.86 23.96 -10.13
CA THR A 19 -18.32 24.10 -10.12
C THR A 19 -19.04 23.25 -11.16
N ASN A 20 -18.52 23.16 -12.38
CA ASN A 20 -18.96 22.27 -13.45
C ASN A 20 -17.94 22.21 -14.59
N GLU A 21 -18.07 21.23 -15.48
CA GLU A 21 -17.11 21.00 -16.58
C GLU A 21 -17.07 22.18 -17.56
N LEU A 22 -18.21 22.76 -17.93
CA LEU A 22 -18.27 23.89 -18.85
C LEU A 22 -17.52 25.11 -18.29
N GLY A 23 -17.68 25.40 -17.00
CA GLY A 23 -16.98 26.48 -16.31
C GLY A 23 -15.46 26.25 -16.28
N ALA A 24 -15.04 25.01 -16.02
CA ALA A 24 -13.64 24.62 -16.06
C ALA A 24 -13.03 24.77 -17.47
N GLU A 25 -13.72 24.27 -18.50
CA GLU A 25 -13.28 24.40 -19.89
C GLU A 25 -13.18 25.86 -20.33
N LEU A 26 -14.18 26.68 -20.00
CA LEU A 26 -14.18 28.11 -20.29
C LEU A 26 -13.03 28.83 -19.56
N GLN A 27 -12.76 28.48 -18.30
CA GLN A 27 -11.66 29.07 -17.54
C GLN A 27 -10.31 28.84 -18.25
N VAL A 28 -10.02 27.59 -18.64
CA VAL A 28 -8.78 27.24 -19.34
C VAL A 28 -8.71 27.95 -20.70
N LYS A 29 -9.83 28.00 -21.45
CA LYS A 29 -9.88 28.66 -22.76
C LYS A 29 -9.64 30.16 -22.70
N LEU A 30 -10.26 30.85 -21.74
CA LEU A 30 -10.17 32.31 -21.59
C LEU A 30 -8.82 32.76 -21.00
N PHE A 31 -8.19 31.91 -20.19
CA PHE A 31 -6.96 32.23 -19.47
C PHE A 31 -5.81 31.27 -19.79
N LYS A 32 -5.73 30.80 -21.04
CA LYS A 32 -4.73 29.82 -21.51
C LYS A 32 -3.28 30.17 -21.17
N ASP A 33 -2.95 31.47 -21.14
CA ASP A 33 -1.59 31.98 -20.90
C ASP A 33 -1.32 32.27 -19.41
N LYS A 34 -2.20 31.82 -18.51
CA LYS A 34 -2.10 32.08 -17.06
C LYS A 34 -1.90 30.81 -16.22
N GLY A 35 -1.43 29.72 -16.83
CA GLY A 35 -1.13 28.47 -16.12
C GLY A 35 -2.36 27.65 -15.74
N TRP A 36 -3.51 27.86 -16.39
CA TRP A 36 -4.71 27.04 -16.17
C TRP A 36 -4.63 25.74 -16.96
N VAL A 37 -4.90 24.62 -16.29
CA VAL A 37 -4.89 23.27 -16.85
C VAL A 37 -6.23 22.60 -16.56
N LEU A 38 -6.76 21.88 -17.54
CA LEU A 38 -7.95 21.06 -17.37
C LEU A 38 -7.55 19.64 -16.96
N VAL A 39 -8.09 19.16 -15.85
CA VAL A 39 -7.77 17.82 -15.31
C VAL A 39 -9.03 17.10 -14.88
N ASP A 40 -8.95 15.78 -14.79
CA ASP A 40 -10.03 14.99 -14.20
C ASP A 40 -10.07 15.21 -12.67
N SER A 41 -11.26 15.47 -12.15
CA SER A 41 -11.47 15.64 -10.70
C SER A 41 -11.30 14.30 -9.99
N ASP A 42 -10.68 14.35 -8.82
CA ASP A 42 -10.65 13.24 -7.88
C ASP A 42 -11.66 13.48 -6.75
N PRO A 43 -12.45 12.48 -6.29
CA PRO A 43 -13.34 12.63 -5.15
C PRO A 43 -12.64 12.99 -3.82
N ALA A 44 -11.36 12.64 -3.66
CA ALA A 44 -10.56 13.01 -2.50
C ALA A 44 -10.03 14.45 -2.59
N PHE A 45 -10.13 15.10 -3.75
CA PHE A 45 -9.67 16.47 -3.92
C PHE A 45 -10.59 17.47 -3.22
N SER A 46 -9.99 18.36 -2.43
CA SER A 46 -10.65 19.49 -1.81
C SER A 46 -9.93 20.77 -2.18
N SER A 47 -10.66 21.78 -2.66
CA SER A 47 -10.08 23.09 -2.96
C SER A 47 -9.52 23.78 -1.71
N ALA A 48 -10.11 23.52 -0.53
CA ALA A 48 -9.63 24.02 0.76
C ALA A 48 -8.26 23.42 1.16
N GLU A 49 -7.93 22.25 0.63
CA GLU A 49 -6.68 21.53 0.90
C GLU A 49 -5.82 21.39 -0.35
N SER A 50 -6.05 22.25 -1.35
CA SER A 50 -5.34 22.21 -2.65
C SER A 50 -3.83 22.32 -2.53
N TYR A 51 -3.31 22.88 -1.42
CA TYR A 51 -1.88 22.93 -1.11
C TYR A 51 -1.22 21.56 -0.92
N LEU A 52 -2.01 20.50 -0.70
CA LEU A 52 -1.53 19.11 -0.64
C LEU A 52 -1.40 18.47 -2.01
N TRP A 53 -1.82 19.15 -3.08
CA TRP A 53 -1.98 18.59 -4.41
C TRP A 53 -1.18 19.36 -5.47
N THR A 54 -0.84 18.65 -6.53
CA THR A 54 -0.26 19.21 -7.75
C THR A 54 -0.74 18.40 -8.96
N ILE A 55 -0.34 18.82 -10.15
CA ILE A 55 -0.58 18.08 -11.39
C ILE A 55 0.71 17.35 -11.78
N ARG A 56 0.66 16.04 -11.94
CA ARG A 56 1.82 15.28 -12.41
C ARG A 56 2.07 15.53 -13.90
N GLU A 57 3.30 15.87 -14.25
CA GLU A 57 3.69 16.31 -15.60
C GLU A 57 3.56 15.20 -16.66
N SER A 58 3.81 13.95 -16.28
CA SER A 58 3.84 12.83 -17.23
C SER A 58 2.47 12.48 -17.81
N ASP A 59 1.39 12.74 -17.08
CA ASP A 59 0.03 12.31 -17.45
C ASP A 59 -1.08 13.30 -17.07
N ASN A 60 -0.74 14.50 -16.59
CA ASN A 60 -1.66 15.55 -16.18
C ASN A 60 -2.68 15.13 -15.13
N LYS A 61 -2.35 14.15 -14.28
CA LYS A 61 -3.21 13.72 -13.18
C LYS A 61 -3.01 14.56 -11.93
N LEU A 62 -4.10 14.70 -11.17
CA LEU A 62 -4.10 15.31 -9.85
C LEU A 62 -3.50 14.33 -8.84
N VAL A 63 -2.40 14.71 -8.20
CA VAL A 63 -1.61 13.85 -7.31
C VAL A 63 -1.29 14.56 -6.00
N HIS A 64 -1.04 13.80 -4.93
CA HIS A 64 -0.52 14.37 -3.70
C HIS A 64 0.94 14.80 -3.86
N VAL A 65 1.29 15.96 -3.33
CA VAL A 65 2.66 16.51 -3.39
C VAL A 65 3.66 15.60 -2.67
N SER A 66 3.26 14.97 -1.57
CA SER A 66 4.13 14.13 -0.74
C SER A 66 4.58 12.83 -1.42
N THR A 67 3.75 12.26 -2.28
CA THR A 67 3.97 10.95 -2.90
C THR A 67 4.15 11.01 -4.41
N GLY A 68 3.65 12.07 -5.07
CA GLY A 68 3.57 12.16 -6.52
C GLY A 68 2.58 11.16 -7.15
N MET A 69 1.68 10.60 -6.34
CA MET A 69 0.72 9.57 -6.73
C MET A 69 -0.72 10.08 -6.65
N THR A 70 -1.60 9.48 -7.46
CA THR A 70 -3.04 9.64 -7.26
C THR A 70 -3.46 8.83 -6.02
N PRO A 71 -4.60 9.15 -5.38
CA PRO A 71 -5.11 8.37 -4.26
C PRO A 71 -5.26 6.87 -4.55
N ASP A 72 -5.66 6.51 -5.77
CA ASP A 72 -5.77 5.11 -6.20
C ASP A 72 -4.40 4.41 -6.30
N GLU A 73 -3.37 5.12 -6.78
CA GLU A 73 -2.00 4.62 -6.86
C GLU A 73 -1.42 4.41 -5.45
N GLU A 74 -1.66 5.36 -4.53
CA GLU A 74 -1.27 5.23 -3.11
C GLU A 74 -1.93 4.03 -2.46
N LYS A 75 -3.24 3.85 -2.68
CA LYS A 75 -3.99 2.70 -2.17
C LYS A 75 -3.46 1.38 -2.71
N THR A 76 -3.22 1.31 -4.03
CA THR A 76 -2.65 0.12 -4.68
C THR A 76 -1.29 -0.24 -4.10
N GLN A 77 -0.44 0.75 -3.85
CA GLN A 77 0.85 0.54 -3.20
C GLN A 77 0.70 0.04 -1.76
N ALA A 78 -0.20 0.64 -0.97
CA ALA A 78 -0.47 0.24 0.40
C ALA A 78 -0.98 -1.21 0.49
N ASP A 79 -1.92 -1.59 -0.38
CA ASP A 79 -2.47 -2.95 -0.44
C ASP A 79 -1.39 -3.98 -0.84
N ALA A 80 -0.50 -3.63 -1.77
CA ALA A 80 0.62 -4.50 -2.15
C ALA A 80 1.62 -4.70 -1.00
N LEU A 81 1.94 -3.63 -0.24
CA LEU A 81 2.80 -3.71 0.94
C LEU A 81 2.16 -4.57 2.03
N LEU A 82 0.86 -4.39 2.27
CA LEU A 82 0.11 -5.19 3.23
C LEU A 82 0.11 -6.67 2.85
N GLY A 83 -0.17 -6.99 1.58
CA GLY A 83 -0.12 -8.37 1.07
C GLY A 83 1.25 -9.03 1.25
N LYS A 84 2.34 -8.30 0.97
CA LYS A 84 3.70 -8.80 1.19
C LYS A 84 3.96 -9.09 2.68
N ASN A 85 3.59 -8.18 3.57
CA ASN A 85 3.82 -8.34 5.01
C ASN A 85 3.02 -9.51 5.58
N VAL A 86 1.75 -9.67 5.16
CA VAL A 86 0.91 -10.81 5.54
C VAL A 86 1.52 -12.12 5.02
N GLY A 87 2.00 -12.17 3.78
CA GLY A 87 2.66 -13.35 3.22
C GLY A 87 3.90 -13.78 4.02
N VAL A 88 4.74 -12.83 4.41
CA VAL A 88 5.92 -13.08 5.26
C VAL A 88 5.51 -13.61 6.64
N ALA A 89 4.48 -13.04 7.24
CA ALA A 89 3.97 -13.48 8.54
C ALA A 89 3.46 -14.93 8.48
N ILE A 90 2.69 -15.28 7.45
CA ILE A 90 2.19 -16.66 7.24
C ILE A 90 3.35 -17.65 7.04
N ALA A 91 4.33 -17.32 6.20
CA ALA A 91 5.49 -18.18 5.98
C ALA A 91 6.30 -18.41 7.28
N THR A 92 6.44 -17.36 8.08
CA THR A 92 7.10 -17.43 9.40
C THR A 92 6.34 -18.33 10.35
N ALA A 93 5.00 -18.17 10.42
CA ALA A 93 4.14 -18.99 11.26
C ALA A 93 4.20 -20.48 10.86
N ASN A 94 4.07 -20.80 9.57
CA ASN A 94 4.17 -22.17 9.07
C ASN A 94 5.54 -22.81 9.36
N THR A 95 6.61 -22.03 9.28
CA THR A 95 7.95 -22.51 9.61
C THR A 95 8.08 -22.81 11.12
N ALA A 96 7.49 -21.99 11.97
CA ALA A 96 7.47 -22.21 13.41
C ALA A 96 6.63 -23.45 13.79
N ASP A 97 5.48 -23.62 13.15
CA ASP A 97 4.60 -24.78 13.31
C ASP A 97 5.32 -26.09 12.93
N GLN A 98 5.97 -26.13 11.76
CA GLN A 98 6.78 -27.28 11.34
C GLN A 98 7.92 -27.60 12.32
N LYS A 99 8.58 -26.58 12.89
CA LYS A 99 9.62 -26.78 13.91
C LYS A 99 9.04 -27.37 15.19
N ALA A 100 7.84 -26.94 15.59
CA ALA A 100 7.14 -27.48 16.76
C ALA A 100 6.76 -28.95 16.52
N ASP A 101 6.19 -29.28 15.38
CA ASP A 101 5.86 -30.66 14.99
C ASP A 101 7.09 -31.57 15.00
N ASN A 102 8.20 -31.10 14.43
CA ASN A 102 9.46 -31.84 14.44
C ASN A 102 9.99 -32.08 15.86
N ALA A 103 9.86 -31.09 16.75
CA ALA A 103 10.28 -31.22 18.15
C ALA A 103 9.40 -32.24 18.90
N ILE A 104 8.08 -32.22 18.69
CA ILE A 104 7.13 -33.18 19.27
C ILE A 104 7.47 -34.60 18.79
N ALA A 105 7.70 -34.77 17.48
CA ALA A 105 8.09 -36.06 16.91
C ALA A 105 9.42 -36.58 17.48
N GLY A 106 10.41 -35.70 17.64
CA GLY A 106 11.69 -36.02 18.26
C GLY A 106 11.55 -36.48 19.71
N LEU A 107 10.73 -35.79 20.51
CA LEU A 107 10.47 -36.16 21.89
C LEU A 107 9.76 -37.52 22.00
N ALA A 108 8.79 -37.79 21.11
CA ALA A 108 8.10 -39.07 21.05
C ALA A 108 9.07 -40.22 20.73
N LEU A 109 10.04 -40.02 19.83
CA LEU A 109 11.07 -41.00 19.52
C LEU A 109 12.00 -41.26 20.70
N LEU A 110 12.46 -40.21 21.39
CA LEU A 110 13.28 -40.33 22.59
C LEU A 110 12.55 -41.12 23.68
N GLY A 111 11.27 -40.85 23.91
CA GLY A 111 10.45 -41.58 24.87
C GLY A 111 10.42 -43.09 24.59
N LYS A 112 10.30 -43.49 23.31
CA LYS A 112 10.36 -44.90 22.90
C LYS A 112 11.74 -45.53 23.16
N GLN A 113 12.82 -44.79 22.90
CA GLN A 113 14.19 -45.28 23.15
C GLN A 113 14.46 -45.48 24.65
N VAL A 114 14.05 -44.53 25.49
CA VAL A 114 14.19 -44.64 26.96
C VAL A 114 13.38 -45.82 27.49
N ALA A 115 12.14 -46.00 27.04
CA ALA A 115 11.32 -47.15 27.42
C ALA A 115 11.97 -48.48 27.04
N ALA A 116 12.56 -48.58 25.83
CA ALA A 116 13.26 -49.77 25.37
C ALA A 116 14.56 -50.06 26.14
N GLN A 117 15.28 -49.03 26.60
CA GLN A 117 16.48 -49.22 27.43
C GLN A 117 16.13 -49.77 28.82
N ASN A 118 15.08 -49.25 29.45
CA ASN A 118 14.66 -49.71 30.78
C ASN A 118 14.20 -51.17 30.80
N THR A 119 13.51 -51.64 29.75
CA THR A 119 13.11 -53.04 29.64
C THR A 119 14.28 -53.99 29.36
N ALA A 120 15.35 -53.50 28.72
CA ALA A 120 16.56 -54.29 28.47
C ALA A 120 17.43 -54.47 29.74
N THR A 121 17.41 -53.51 30.67
CA THR A 121 18.16 -53.60 31.94
C THR A 121 17.51 -54.52 32.98
N ASP A 122 16.17 -54.62 33.01
CA ASP A 122 15.46 -55.50 33.96
C ASP A 122 15.51 -57.00 33.59
N GLY A 123 15.86 -57.34 32.35
CA GLY A 123 16.06 -58.74 31.92
C GLY A 123 17.46 -59.31 32.21
N GLY A 124 18.36 -58.52 32.81
CA GLY A 124 19.78 -58.83 32.96
C GLY A 124 20.20 -59.53 34.25
N THR A 125 19.31 -59.74 35.23
CA THR A 125 19.63 -60.54 36.42
C THR A 125 19.40 -62.02 36.13
N LYS A 126 20.46 -62.70 35.68
CA LYS A 126 20.67 -64.13 35.89
C LYS A 126 21.50 -64.36 37.13
#